data_AF-A0A2G0W6M8-F1
#
_entry.id   AF-A0A2G0W6M8-F1
#
_cell.length_a   1.000
_cell.length_b   1.000
_cell.length_c   1.000
_cell.angle_alpha   90.00
_cell.angle_beta   90.00
_cell.angle_gamma   90.00
#
_symmetry.space_group_name_H-M   'P 1'
#
loop_
_entity.id
_entity.type
_entity.pdbx_description
1 polymer ?
#
loop_
_entity_poly.entity_id
_entity_poly.type
_entity_poly.pdbx_seq_one_letter_code
_entity_poly.pdbx_strand_id
1 'polypeptide(L)'
;MYTSNGFNPLAKLFYRPIDVAIRWCDLIAFETQILGSSWECPALLAKAFPQWPCLHATTEKILDAIRNHELRYGALGTTVPSGTPIDYKLLTIRHSDLKWWMFNHHPDQRPFFLFGLPTEQENIRYETYLTLQADREALEVQLKAAEATLQTLMSELQSAGIERENLRALAENGKHLSDQSKASFLNVIGALVNTMLSSSEAGRRHSIFDNQAAIVDSITAHYSGVPGLSKRSLDEKFAAGRRSLSRT
;
A
#
# COMPACT_ATOMS: atom_id res chain seq x y z
N MET A 1 -9.08 -8.08 32.73
CA MET A 1 -10.55 -8.11 32.78
C MET A 1 -10.98 -9.57 32.70
N TYR A 2 -11.50 -10.15 33.78
CA TYR A 2 -12.10 -11.49 33.73
C TYR A 2 -13.41 -11.39 32.96
N THR A 3 -13.51 -12.06 31.82
CA THR A 3 -14.75 -12.17 31.06
C THR A 3 -15.82 -12.83 31.93
N SER A 4 -16.93 -12.11 32.16
CA SER A 4 -18.04 -12.47 33.07
C SER A 4 -18.88 -13.68 32.63
N ASN A 5 -18.30 -14.67 31.94
CA ASN A 5 -19.04 -15.86 31.50
C ASN A 5 -18.18 -17.14 31.54
N GLY A 6 -17.31 -17.27 32.55
CA GLY A 6 -16.46 -18.44 32.72
C GLY A 6 -17.16 -19.67 33.31
N PHE A 7 -18.44 -19.58 33.69
CA PHE A 7 -19.17 -20.71 34.22
C PHE A 7 -19.76 -21.55 33.09
N ASN A 8 -19.16 -22.71 32.83
CA ASN A 8 -19.72 -23.71 31.94
C ASN A 8 -20.69 -24.59 32.75
N PRO A 9 -22.03 -24.44 32.62
CA PRO A 9 -22.99 -25.17 33.42
C PRO A 9 -22.97 -26.69 33.15
N LEU A 10 -22.34 -27.10 32.05
CA LEU A 10 -22.25 -28.49 31.63
C LEU A 10 -20.96 -29.18 32.08
N ALA A 11 -20.00 -28.40 32.60
CA ALA A 11 -18.74 -28.91 33.10
C ALA A 11 -18.91 -29.53 34.50
N LYS A 12 -18.37 -30.73 34.70
CA LYS A 12 -18.29 -31.43 35.98
C LYS A 12 -16.81 -31.59 36.34
N LEU A 13 -16.48 -31.64 37.63
CA LEU A 13 -15.12 -31.95 38.10
C LEU A 13 -14.71 -33.39 37.73
N PHE A 14 -15.68 -34.30 37.85
CA PHE A 14 -15.54 -35.72 37.53
C PHE A 14 -16.68 -36.16 36.63
N TYR A 15 -16.36 -37.02 35.67
CA TYR A 15 -17.31 -37.62 34.75
C TYR A 15 -17.24 -39.14 34.82
N ARG A 16 -18.39 -39.82 34.74
CA ARG A 16 -18.41 -41.23 34.36
C ARG A 16 -18.31 -41.34 32.84
N PRO A 17 -17.86 -42.47 32.26
CA PRO A 17 -17.82 -42.65 30.80
C PRO A 17 -19.13 -42.31 30.10
N ILE A 18 -20.27 -42.69 30.71
CA ILE A 18 -21.59 -42.36 30.19
C ILE A 18 -21.90 -40.85 30.24
N ASP A 19 -21.46 -40.14 31.29
CA ASP A 19 -21.67 -38.69 31.42
C ASP A 19 -20.92 -37.92 30.34
N VAL A 20 -19.72 -38.40 29.97
CA VAL A 20 -18.91 -37.86 28.88
C VAL A 20 -19.58 -38.14 27.54
N ALA A 21 -20.00 -39.38 27.28
CA ALA A 21 -20.62 -39.76 26.02
C ALA A 21 -21.91 -38.95 25.75
N ILE A 22 -22.76 -38.76 26.78
CA ILE A 22 -23.95 -37.90 26.68
C ILE A 22 -23.59 -36.48 26.27
N ARG A 23 -22.55 -35.89 26.88
CA ARG A 23 -22.14 -34.50 26.62
C ARG A 23 -21.40 -34.31 25.31
N TRP A 24 -20.65 -35.31 24.88
CA TRP A 24 -19.96 -35.31 23.59
C TRP A 24 -20.96 -35.45 22.45
N CYS A 25 -21.99 -36.27 22.62
CA CYS A 25 -23.07 -36.45 21.65
C CYS A 25 -24.17 -35.37 21.68
N ASP A 26 -24.07 -34.36 22.56
CA ASP A 26 -25.11 -33.35 22.77
C ASP A 26 -26.50 -33.92 23.16
N LEU A 27 -26.51 -35.00 23.96
CA LEU A 27 -27.74 -35.70 24.40
C LEU A 27 -28.19 -35.29 25.80
N ILE A 28 -27.83 -34.08 26.25
CA ILE A 28 -28.04 -33.62 27.64
C ILE A 28 -29.53 -33.55 27.99
N ALA A 29 -30.40 -33.23 27.03
CA ALA A 29 -31.86 -33.24 27.20
C ALA A 29 -32.41 -34.62 27.61
N PHE A 30 -31.70 -35.70 27.29
CA PHE A 30 -32.08 -37.08 27.59
C PHE A 30 -31.25 -37.72 28.71
N GLU A 31 -30.44 -36.92 29.45
CA GLU A 31 -29.53 -37.43 30.48
C GLU A 31 -30.25 -38.29 31.53
N THR A 32 -31.44 -37.88 31.99
CA THR A 32 -32.22 -38.63 32.98
C THR A 32 -32.74 -39.97 32.44
N GLN A 33 -33.20 -40.00 31.18
CA GLN A 33 -33.67 -41.21 30.52
C GLN A 33 -32.53 -42.21 30.30
N ILE A 34 -31.37 -41.72 29.87
CA ILE A 34 -30.19 -42.55 29.62
C ILE A 34 -29.64 -43.11 30.94
N LEU A 35 -29.49 -42.26 31.97
CA LEU A 35 -28.98 -42.67 33.27
C LEU A 35 -29.95 -43.58 34.04
N GLY A 36 -31.26 -43.49 33.79
CA GLY A 36 -32.27 -44.38 34.37
C GLY A 36 -32.29 -45.78 33.78
N SER A 37 -31.60 -46.00 32.65
CA SER A 37 -31.42 -47.33 32.06
C SER A 37 -30.18 -48.03 32.62
N SER A 38 -30.21 -49.37 32.68
CA SER A 38 -29.08 -50.19 33.12
C SER A 38 -27.94 -50.16 32.09
N TRP A 39 -27.09 -49.13 32.15
CA TRP A 39 -25.92 -48.93 31.28
C TRP A 39 -24.70 -49.79 31.67
N GLU A 40 -24.91 -50.89 32.37
CA GLU A 40 -23.86 -51.72 32.99
C GLU A 40 -22.84 -52.27 31.99
N CYS A 41 -23.16 -52.25 30.68
CA CYS A 41 -22.27 -52.64 29.61
C CYS A 41 -22.52 -51.81 28.33
N PRO A 42 -21.46 -51.41 27.59
CA PRO A 42 -21.59 -50.74 26.28
C PRO A 42 -22.45 -51.52 25.27
N ALA A 43 -22.37 -52.86 25.28
CA ALA A 43 -23.17 -53.71 24.41
C ALA A 43 -24.68 -53.65 24.73
N LEU A 44 -25.05 -53.38 25.99
CA LEU A 44 -26.44 -53.16 26.39
C LEU A 44 -26.92 -51.75 25.99
N LEU A 45 -26.04 -50.74 26.06
CA LEU A 45 -26.34 -49.39 25.58
C LEU A 45 -26.70 -49.37 24.10
N ALA A 46 -25.96 -50.10 23.26
CA ALA A 46 -26.25 -50.20 21.82
C ALA A 46 -27.65 -50.82 21.55
N LYS A 47 -28.09 -51.78 22.38
CA LYS A 47 -29.42 -52.40 22.27
C LYS A 47 -30.53 -51.52 22.86
N ALA A 48 -30.25 -50.81 23.94
CA ALA A 48 -31.23 -49.98 24.65
C ALA A 48 -31.53 -48.67 23.91
N PHE A 49 -30.53 -48.09 23.23
CA PHE A 49 -30.66 -46.82 22.50
C PHE A 49 -30.13 -46.92 21.07
N PRO A 50 -30.76 -47.72 20.19
CA PRO A 50 -30.35 -47.82 18.79
C PRO A 50 -30.43 -46.49 18.04
N GLN A 51 -31.30 -45.57 18.48
CA GLN A 51 -31.45 -44.24 17.90
C GLN A 51 -30.25 -43.31 18.09
N TRP A 52 -29.32 -43.63 19.02
CA TRP A 52 -28.15 -42.81 19.31
C TRP A 52 -26.84 -43.59 19.13
N PRO A 53 -26.40 -43.86 17.89
CA PRO A 53 -25.18 -44.63 17.65
C PRO A 53 -23.93 -43.97 18.25
N CYS A 54 -23.88 -42.65 18.29
CA CYS A 54 -22.74 -41.94 18.86
C CYS A 54 -22.57 -42.24 20.36
N LEU A 55 -23.64 -42.56 21.11
CA LEU A 55 -23.60 -42.76 22.55
C LEU A 55 -22.78 -44.01 22.91
N HIS A 56 -23.07 -45.13 22.26
CA HIS A 56 -22.33 -46.37 22.49
C HIS A 56 -20.90 -46.25 21.92
N ALA A 57 -20.74 -45.71 20.71
CA ALA A 57 -19.42 -45.58 20.08
C ALA A 57 -18.48 -44.68 20.91
N THR A 58 -18.99 -43.58 21.45
CA THR A 58 -18.19 -42.68 22.30
C THR A 58 -17.86 -43.33 23.65
N THR A 59 -18.81 -44.06 24.23
CA THR A 59 -18.57 -44.81 25.47
C THR A 59 -17.48 -45.87 25.26
N GLU A 60 -17.52 -46.61 24.15
CA GLU A 60 -16.49 -47.59 23.80
C GLU A 60 -15.12 -46.93 23.59
N LYS A 61 -15.04 -45.81 22.87
CA LYS A 61 -13.79 -45.04 22.71
C LYS A 61 -13.16 -44.66 24.05
N ILE A 62 -13.96 -44.17 24.99
CA ILE A 62 -13.47 -43.75 26.32
C ILE A 62 -12.98 -44.97 27.10
N LEU A 63 -13.72 -46.07 27.07
CA LEU A 63 -13.34 -47.29 27.77
C LEU A 63 -12.10 -47.95 27.15
N ASP A 64 -11.95 -47.88 25.84
CA ASP A 64 -10.76 -48.33 25.11
C ASP A 64 -9.53 -47.50 25.52
N ALA A 65 -9.64 -46.16 25.54
CA ALA A 65 -8.57 -45.27 25.99
C ALA A 65 -8.13 -45.56 27.45
N ILE A 66 -9.07 -45.93 28.32
CA ILE A 66 -8.77 -46.34 29.70
C ILE A 66 -8.03 -47.68 29.74
N ARG A 67 -8.51 -48.67 28.97
CA ARG A 67 -7.89 -50.02 28.88
C ARG A 67 -6.47 -49.96 28.33
N ASN A 68 -6.24 -49.08 27.35
CA ASN A 68 -4.94 -48.88 26.71
C ASN A 68 -4.04 -47.86 27.44
N HIS A 69 -4.44 -47.40 28.63
CA HIS A 69 -3.68 -46.49 29.49
C HIS A 69 -3.41 -45.09 28.90
N GLU A 70 -4.21 -44.65 27.92
CA GLU A 70 -4.14 -43.30 27.34
C GLU A 70 -4.88 -42.27 28.20
N LEU A 71 -5.98 -42.70 28.84
CA LEU A 71 -6.82 -41.85 29.68
C LEU A 71 -6.73 -42.26 31.15
N ARG A 72 -6.30 -41.32 32.00
CA ARG A 72 -6.27 -41.52 33.46
C ARG A 72 -7.68 -41.58 34.03
N TYR A 73 -7.88 -42.51 34.96
CA TYR A 73 -9.16 -42.74 35.63
C TYR A 73 -8.98 -42.91 37.14
N GLY A 74 -10.10 -42.91 37.84
CA GLY A 74 -10.21 -43.11 39.27
C GLY A 74 -11.50 -43.84 39.64
N ALA A 75 -11.64 -44.19 40.92
CA ALA A 75 -12.89 -44.69 41.49
C ALA A 75 -13.45 -43.66 42.46
N LEU A 76 -14.74 -43.33 42.30
CA LEU A 76 -15.46 -42.40 43.20
C LEU A 76 -14.71 -41.07 43.44
N GLY A 77 -14.03 -40.55 42.41
CA GLY A 77 -13.28 -39.30 42.46
C GLY A 77 -11.83 -39.42 42.94
N THR A 78 -11.37 -40.61 43.36
CA THR A 78 -9.98 -40.85 43.74
C THR A 78 -9.20 -41.51 42.60
N THR A 79 -8.09 -40.91 42.17
CA THR A 79 -7.23 -41.47 41.11
C THR A 79 -6.65 -42.81 41.52
N VAL A 80 -6.68 -43.78 40.61
CA VAL A 80 -6.18 -45.14 40.84
C VAL A 80 -5.00 -45.45 39.91
N PRO A 81 -4.13 -46.42 40.25
CA PRO A 81 -3.10 -46.90 39.34
C PRO A 81 -3.71 -47.48 38.06
N SER A 82 -3.05 -47.22 36.93
CA SER A 82 -3.44 -47.77 35.63
C SER A 82 -3.49 -49.30 35.67
N GLY A 83 -4.58 -49.88 35.15
CA GLY A 83 -4.78 -51.33 35.11
C GLY A 83 -5.53 -51.91 36.30
N THR A 84 -5.91 -51.11 37.29
CA THR A 84 -6.79 -51.54 38.38
C THR A 84 -8.19 -51.88 37.82
N PRO A 85 -8.71 -53.12 38.00
CA PRO A 85 -10.05 -53.47 37.55
C PRO A 85 -11.09 -52.78 38.43
N ILE A 86 -11.94 -51.95 37.80
CA ILE A 86 -12.97 -51.16 38.49
C ILE A 86 -14.28 -51.34 37.74
N ASP A 87 -15.38 -51.52 38.48
CA ASP A 87 -16.72 -51.51 37.91
C ASP A 87 -16.98 -50.18 37.18
N TYR A 88 -17.53 -50.24 35.97
CA TYR A 88 -17.89 -49.05 35.19
C TYR A 88 -18.75 -48.06 35.99
N LYS A 89 -19.58 -48.54 36.93
CA LYS A 89 -20.42 -47.70 37.79
C LYS A 89 -19.62 -46.79 38.73
N LEU A 90 -18.46 -47.25 39.17
CA LEU A 90 -17.59 -46.53 40.11
C LEU A 90 -16.54 -45.69 39.38
N LEU A 91 -16.39 -45.89 38.07
CA LEU A 91 -15.35 -45.26 37.27
C LEU A 91 -15.61 -43.76 37.12
N THR A 92 -14.56 -42.98 37.41
CA THR A 92 -14.56 -41.52 37.32
C THR A 92 -13.34 -41.04 36.55
N ILE A 93 -13.53 -40.01 35.72
CA ILE A 93 -12.49 -39.36 34.92
C ILE A 93 -12.48 -37.89 35.30
N ARG A 94 -11.30 -37.34 35.62
CA ARG A 94 -11.18 -35.91 35.94
C ARG A 94 -11.34 -35.06 34.69
N HIS A 95 -11.97 -33.90 34.84
CA HIS A 95 -12.11 -32.93 33.75
C HIS A 95 -10.80 -32.62 33.02
N SER A 96 -9.73 -32.35 33.78
CA SER A 96 -8.42 -32.01 33.22
C SER A 96 -7.80 -33.15 32.42
N ASP A 97 -7.92 -34.40 32.91
CA ASP A 97 -7.37 -35.58 32.22
C ASP A 97 -8.15 -35.86 30.93
N LEU A 98 -9.48 -35.75 30.97
CA LEU A 98 -10.34 -35.89 29.81
C LEU A 98 -10.08 -34.81 28.75
N LYS A 99 -9.97 -33.55 29.19
CA LYS A 99 -9.66 -32.42 28.31
C LYS A 99 -8.30 -32.58 27.62
N TRP A 100 -7.29 -33.01 28.37
CA TRP A 100 -5.95 -33.27 27.84
C TRP A 100 -5.96 -34.43 26.83
N TRP A 101 -6.58 -35.56 27.17
CA TRP A 101 -6.65 -36.71 26.26
C TRP A 101 -7.35 -36.33 24.95
N MET A 102 -8.49 -35.65 25.02
CA MET A 102 -9.24 -35.27 23.83
C MET A 102 -8.51 -34.22 22.99
N PHE A 103 -7.78 -33.29 23.60
CA PHE A 103 -6.95 -32.32 22.87
C PHE A 103 -5.85 -33.01 22.03
N ASN A 104 -5.27 -34.10 22.52
CA ASN A 104 -4.17 -34.79 21.85
C ASN A 104 -4.64 -35.88 20.87
N HIS A 105 -5.68 -36.63 21.22
CA HIS A 105 -6.16 -37.78 20.42
C HIS A 105 -7.31 -37.43 19.47
N HIS A 106 -8.05 -36.35 19.72
CA HIS A 106 -9.20 -35.90 18.93
C HIS A 106 -9.19 -34.39 18.70
N PRO A 107 -8.15 -33.83 18.05
CA PRO A 107 -8.00 -32.37 17.88
C PRO A 107 -9.10 -31.73 17.03
N ASP A 108 -9.77 -32.53 16.19
CA ASP A 108 -10.92 -32.18 15.37
C ASP A 108 -12.23 -32.04 16.18
N GLN A 109 -12.30 -32.64 17.37
CA GLN A 109 -13.52 -32.70 18.18
C GLN A 109 -13.35 -31.87 19.45
N ARG A 110 -14.02 -30.72 19.48
CA ARG A 110 -14.00 -29.80 20.64
C ARG A 110 -15.40 -29.58 21.22
N PRO A 111 -15.97 -30.58 21.91
CA PRO A 111 -17.27 -30.45 22.55
C PRO A 111 -17.24 -29.35 23.63
N PHE A 112 -18.33 -28.59 23.66
CA PHE A 112 -18.50 -27.37 24.43
C PHE A 112 -18.23 -27.55 25.94
N PHE A 113 -18.61 -28.69 26.51
CA PHE A 113 -18.45 -28.95 27.95
C PHE A 113 -16.99 -29.05 28.43
N LEU A 114 -16.01 -29.21 27.52
CA LEU A 114 -14.58 -29.29 27.85
C LEU A 114 -13.78 -28.07 27.40
N PHE A 115 -14.12 -27.51 26.24
CA PHE A 115 -13.36 -26.41 25.63
C PHE A 115 -14.08 -25.05 25.68
N GLY A 116 -15.35 -25.02 26.06
CA GLY A 116 -16.14 -23.79 26.08
C GLY A 116 -16.50 -23.29 24.69
N LEU A 117 -16.87 -22.01 24.58
CA LEU A 117 -17.05 -21.36 23.29
C LEU A 117 -15.70 -21.33 22.55
N PRO A 118 -15.65 -21.68 21.26
CA PRO A 118 -14.45 -21.41 20.46
C PRO A 118 -14.21 -19.90 20.54
N THR A 119 -13.16 -19.51 21.24
CA THR A 119 -12.80 -18.10 21.31
C THR A 119 -12.20 -17.78 19.94
N GLU A 120 -12.83 -16.91 19.17
CA GLU A 120 -12.40 -16.51 17.81
C GLU A 120 -10.93 -16.02 17.77
N GLN A 121 -10.33 -15.77 18.93
CA GLN A 121 -8.94 -15.34 19.11
C GLN A 121 -7.89 -16.48 19.07
N GLU A 122 -8.28 -17.76 19.10
CA GLU A 122 -7.28 -18.86 19.09
C GLU A 122 -6.58 -19.08 17.73
N ASN A 123 -6.98 -18.39 16.66
CA ASN A 123 -6.43 -18.62 15.31
C ASN A 123 -5.50 -17.53 14.78
N ILE A 124 -5.26 -16.43 15.50
CA ILE A 124 -4.17 -15.50 15.15
C ILE A 124 -2.92 -16.00 15.85
N ARG A 125 -2.14 -16.84 15.15
CA ARG A 125 -0.83 -17.27 15.64
C ARG A 125 0.00 -16.04 15.97
N TYR A 126 0.59 -16.02 17.16
CA TYR A 126 1.47 -14.94 17.63
C TYR A 126 2.57 -14.60 16.62
N GLU A 127 3.09 -15.60 15.93
CA GLU A 127 4.06 -15.47 14.84
C GLU A 127 3.52 -14.59 13.69
N THR A 128 2.27 -14.80 13.27
CA THR A 128 1.63 -14.01 12.20
C THR A 128 1.46 -12.54 12.61
N TYR A 129 1.20 -12.28 13.89
CA TYR A 129 1.15 -10.91 14.40
C TYR A 129 2.51 -10.23 14.30
N LEU A 130 3.58 -10.91 14.73
CA LEU A 130 4.94 -10.36 14.66
C LEU A 130 5.40 -10.12 13.22
N THR A 131 5.08 -11.02 12.28
CA THR A 131 5.41 -10.81 10.87
C THR A 131 4.70 -9.58 10.30
N LEU A 132 3.40 -9.44 10.58
CA LEU A 132 2.64 -8.27 10.13
C LEU A 132 3.14 -6.96 10.75
N GLN A 133 3.60 -7.01 12.01
CA GLN A 133 4.20 -5.86 12.66
C GLN A 133 5.52 -5.46 12.00
N ALA A 134 6.40 -6.41 11.71
CA ALA A 134 7.67 -6.15 11.03
C ALA A 134 7.45 -5.57 9.62
N ASP A 135 6.48 -6.12 8.87
CA ASP A 135 6.12 -5.61 7.54
C ASP A 135 5.60 -4.17 7.59
N ARG A 136 4.77 -3.86 8.60
CA ARG A 136 4.29 -2.50 8.81
C ARG A 136 5.44 -1.53 9.10
N GLU A 137 6.35 -1.89 10.01
CA GLU A 137 7.50 -1.06 10.34
C GLU A 137 8.40 -0.83 9.11
N ALA A 138 8.61 -1.85 8.28
CA ALA A 138 9.35 -1.72 7.03
C ALA A 138 8.66 -0.77 6.03
N LEU A 139 7.33 -0.86 5.89
CA LEU A 139 6.55 0.04 5.03
C LEU A 139 6.58 1.49 5.52
N GLU A 140 6.49 1.72 6.83
CA GLU A 140 6.58 3.07 7.40
C GLU A 140 7.95 3.72 7.11
N VAL A 141 9.04 2.94 7.11
CA VAL A 141 10.37 3.42 6.72
C VAL A 141 10.43 3.78 5.24
N GLN A 142 9.88 2.93 4.36
CA GLN A 142 9.85 3.21 2.92
C GLN A 142 9.02 4.44 2.58
N LEU A 143 7.89 4.62 3.25
CA LEU A 143 7.01 5.78 3.06
C LEU A 143 7.74 7.08 3.41
N LYS A 144 8.42 7.12 4.57
CA LYS A 144 9.23 8.30 4.97
C LYS A 144 10.35 8.59 3.98
N ALA A 145 11.01 7.55 3.45
CA ALA A 145 12.04 7.73 2.43
C ALA A 145 11.46 8.31 1.13
N ALA A 146 10.31 7.80 0.67
CA ALA A 146 9.63 8.31 -0.51
C ALA A 146 9.19 9.77 -0.34
N GLU A 147 8.60 10.12 0.81
CA GLU A 147 8.23 11.50 1.12
C GLU A 147 9.43 12.45 1.08
N ALA A 148 10.57 12.04 1.66
CA ALA A 148 11.81 12.81 1.60
C ALA A 148 12.27 13.02 0.14
N THR A 149 12.26 11.98 -0.69
CA THR A 149 12.63 12.11 -2.11
C THR A 149 11.70 13.05 -2.88
N LEU A 150 10.39 13.00 -2.62
CA LEU A 150 9.43 13.92 -3.25
C LEU A 150 9.69 15.36 -2.85
N GLN A 151 9.97 15.62 -1.57
CA GLN A 151 10.33 16.97 -1.11
C GLN A 151 11.60 17.51 -1.80
N THR A 152 12.62 16.66 -1.99
CA THR A 152 13.83 17.06 -2.72
C THR A 152 13.56 17.34 -4.20
N LEU A 153 12.77 16.51 -4.88
CA LEU A 153 12.43 16.74 -6.28
C LEU A 153 11.57 18.00 -6.46
N MET A 154 10.68 18.29 -5.52
CA MET A 154 9.88 19.51 -5.54
C MET A 154 10.75 20.76 -5.40
N SER A 155 11.76 20.74 -4.51
CA SER A 155 12.65 21.89 -4.34
C SER A 155 13.56 22.09 -5.56
N GLU A 156 14.05 21.01 -6.17
CA GLU A 156 14.80 21.05 -7.43
C GLU A 156 13.96 21.57 -8.61
N LEU A 157 12.70 21.16 -8.69
CA LEU A 157 11.79 21.66 -9.74
C LEU A 157 11.47 23.14 -9.55
N GLN A 158 11.34 23.59 -8.30
CA GLN A 158 11.16 25.02 -7.99
C GLN A 158 12.41 25.83 -8.37
N SER A 159 13.62 25.37 -8.01
CA SER A 159 14.85 26.07 -8.37
C SER A 159 15.05 26.13 -9.88
N ALA A 160 14.86 25.01 -10.58
CA ALA A 160 14.92 24.95 -12.05
C ALA A 160 13.86 25.86 -12.70
N GLY A 161 12.67 25.97 -12.11
CA GLY A 161 11.61 26.88 -12.55
C GLY A 161 12.04 28.35 -12.47
N ILE A 162 12.68 28.75 -11.36
CA ILE A 162 13.21 30.10 -11.16
C ILE A 162 14.34 30.38 -12.14
N GLU A 163 15.28 29.45 -12.32
CA GLU A 163 16.38 29.59 -13.28
C GLU A 163 15.87 29.77 -14.71
N ARG A 164 14.87 28.98 -15.11
CA ARG A 164 14.27 29.09 -16.45
C ARG A 164 13.61 30.45 -16.68
N GLU A 165 12.92 30.99 -15.67
CA GLU A 165 12.31 32.32 -15.79
C GLU A 165 13.37 33.43 -15.86
N ASN A 166 14.44 33.32 -15.06
CA ASN A 166 15.57 34.25 -15.13
C ASN A 166 16.23 34.24 -16.51
N LEU A 167 16.49 33.05 -17.07
CA LEU A 167 17.05 32.91 -18.43
C LEU A 167 16.12 33.49 -19.49
N ARG A 168 14.80 33.30 -19.34
CA ARG A 168 13.81 33.87 -20.25
C ARG A 168 13.81 35.39 -20.21
N ALA A 169 13.85 35.98 -19.01
CA ALA A 169 13.93 37.43 -18.84
C ALA A 169 15.21 38.01 -19.47
N LEU A 170 16.36 37.34 -19.30
CA LEU A 170 17.61 37.74 -19.93
C LEU A 170 17.55 37.67 -21.47
N ALA A 171 16.92 36.62 -22.03
CA ALA A 171 16.77 36.48 -23.47
C ALA A 171 15.86 37.56 -24.07
N GLU A 172 14.73 37.86 -23.43
CA GLU A 172 13.82 38.94 -23.87
C GLU A 172 14.49 40.31 -23.80
N ASN A 173 15.23 40.59 -22.71
CA ASN A 173 16.00 41.83 -22.59
C ASN A 173 17.07 41.95 -23.67
N GLY A 174 17.82 40.87 -23.94
CA GLY A 174 18.82 40.84 -25.01
C GLY A 174 18.21 41.10 -26.40
N LYS A 175 17.02 40.54 -26.66
CA LYS A 175 16.27 40.78 -27.90
C LYS A 175 15.83 42.24 -28.03
N HIS A 176 15.28 42.81 -26.97
CA HIS A 176 14.86 44.21 -26.94
C HIS A 176 16.04 45.18 -27.20
N LEU A 177 17.19 44.95 -26.53
CA LEU A 177 18.41 45.72 -26.76
C LEU A 177 18.92 45.60 -28.20
N SER A 178 18.89 44.39 -28.78
CA SER A 178 19.22 44.14 -30.18
C SER A 178 18.30 44.93 -31.11
N ASP A 179 16.99 44.89 -30.88
CA ASP A 179 16.01 45.53 -31.76
C ASP A 179 16.07 47.07 -31.66
N GLN A 180 16.31 47.61 -30.45
CA GLN A 180 16.61 49.02 -30.25
C GLN A 180 17.90 49.44 -30.99
N SER A 181 18.95 48.63 -30.90
CA SER A 181 20.23 48.91 -31.60
C SER A 181 20.04 48.88 -33.12
N LYS A 182 19.29 47.89 -33.64
CA LYS A 182 18.96 47.81 -35.08
C LYS A 182 18.16 49.03 -35.55
N ALA A 183 17.16 49.47 -34.77
CA ALA A 183 16.38 50.67 -35.09
C ALA A 183 17.26 51.93 -35.11
N SER A 184 18.18 52.07 -34.15
CA SER A 184 19.17 53.16 -34.13
C SER A 184 20.06 53.15 -35.38
N PHE A 185 20.63 51.99 -35.75
CA PHE A 185 21.43 51.88 -36.98
C PHE A 185 20.63 52.20 -38.24
N LEU A 186 19.38 51.76 -38.34
CA LEU A 186 18.52 52.08 -39.47
C LEU A 186 18.21 53.58 -39.54
N ASN A 187 17.99 54.26 -38.41
CA ASN A 187 17.82 55.71 -38.37
C ASN A 187 19.07 56.44 -38.84
N VAL A 188 20.25 56.03 -38.38
CA VAL A 188 21.54 56.61 -38.82
C VAL A 188 21.72 56.42 -40.33
N ILE A 189 21.49 55.21 -40.85
CA ILE A 189 21.58 54.92 -42.29
C ILE A 189 20.61 55.78 -43.08
N GLY A 190 19.34 55.85 -42.65
CA GLY A 190 18.33 56.68 -43.29
C GLY A 190 18.73 58.15 -43.32
N ALA A 191 19.30 58.66 -42.22
CA ALA A 191 19.68 60.07 -42.09
C ALA A 191 20.84 60.39 -43.02
N LEU A 192 21.86 59.54 -43.05
CA LEU A 192 22.99 59.66 -43.97
C LEU A 192 22.54 59.67 -45.43
N VAL A 193 21.67 58.72 -45.83
CA VAL A 193 21.16 58.65 -47.20
C VAL A 193 20.35 59.90 -47.54
N ASN A 194 19.48 60.37 -46.63
CA ASN A 194 18.69 61.58 -46.85
C ASN A 194 19.57 62.83 -46.97
N THR A 195 20.57 62.98 -46.08
CA THR A 195 21.51 64.10 -46.11
C THR A 195 22.34 64.10 -47.39
N MET A 196 22.83 62.94 -47.85
CA MET A 196 23.59 62.85 -49.11
C MET A 196 22.76 63.28 -50.32
N LEU A 197 21.47 62.96 -50.36
CA LEU A 197 20.58 63.30 -51.46
C LEU A 197 19.93 64.69 -51.32
N SER A 198 20.13 65.37 -50.20
CA SER A 198 19.57 66.70 -49.93
C SER A 198 20.46 67.83 -50.48
N SER A 199 19.89 69.03 -50.51
CA SER A 199 20.60 70.26 -50.87
C SER A 199 20.52 71.25 -49.71
N SER A 200 21.57 72.06 -49.55
CA SER A 200 21.61 73.19 -48.62
C SER A 200 20.57 74.25 -49.00
N GLU A 201 20.15 75.09 -48.05
CA GLU A 201 19.23 76.23 -48.26
C GLU A 201 19.71 77.19 -49.36
N ALA A 202 21.02 77.26 -49.61
CA ALA A 202 21.62 78.02 -50.71
C ALA A 202 21.63 77.27 -52.07
N GLY A 203 20.93 76.13 -52.18
CA GLY A 203 20.80 75.34 -53.40
C GLY A 203 21.99 74.41 -53.71
N ARG A 204 23.02 74.35 -52.84
CA ARG A 204 24.19 73.49 -53.05
C ARG A 204 23.91 72.05 -52.61
N ARG A 205 24.04 71.09 -53.52
CA ARG A 205 23.91 69.66 -53.19
C ARG A 205 24.96 69.21 -52.18
N HIS A 206 24.56 68.38 -51.22
CA HIS A 206 25.46 67.84 -50.21
C HIS A 206 26.35 66.70 -50.72
N SER A 207 25.95 66.03 -51.81
CA SER A 207 26.73 64.95 -52.45
C SER A 207 26.73 65.07 -53.98
N ILE A 208 27.65 64.31 -54.60
CA ILE A 208 27.75 64.12 -56.05
C ILE A 208 26.71 63.13 -56.60
N PHE A 209 26.03 62.38 -55.74
CA PHE A 209 25.05 61.37 -56.15
C PHE A 209 23.67 61.96 -56.37
N ASP A 210 23.05 61.66 -57.51
CA ASP A 210 21.72 62.17 -57.90
C ASP A 210 20.56 61.42 -57.25
N ASN A 211 20.74 60.13 -56.97
CA ASN A 211 19.69 59.27 -56.45
C ASN A 211 20.28 58.08 -55.67
N GLN A 212 19.41 57.35 -54.98
CA GLN A 212 19.80 56.21 -54.16
C GLN A 212 20.46 55.09 -54.97
N ALA A 213 20.06 54.85 -56.22
CA ALA A 213 20.66 53.82 -57.06
C ALA A 213 22.14 54.14 -57.38
N ALA A 214 22.46 55.42 -57.62
CA ALA A 214 23.84 55.86 -57.83
C ALA A 214 24.74 55.63 -56.59
N ILE A 215 24.18 55.77 -55.38
CA ILE A 215 24.88 55.45 -54.13
C ILE A 215 25.13 53.93 -54.04
N VAL A 216 24.12 53.11 -54.34
CA VAL A 216 24.23 51.64 -54.30
C VAL A 216 25.25 51.12 -55.32
N ASP A 217 25.20 51.64 -56.55
CA ASP A 217 26.13 51.26 -57.62
C ASP A 217 27.57 51.67 -57.27
N SER A 218 27.77 52.86 -56.66
CA SER A 218 29.09 53.29 -56.16
C SER A 218 29.63 52.41 -55.03
N ILE A 219 28.81 52.09 -54.02
CA ILE A 219 29.22 51.23 -52.89
C ILE A 219 29.54 49.82 -53.38
N THR A 220 28.72 49.25 -54.26
CA THR A 220 28.94 47.89 -54.79
C THR A 220 30.16 47.80 -55.70
N ALA A 221 30.49 48.87 -56.44
CA ALA A 221 31.72 48.96 -57.22
C ALA A 221 32.98 49.06 -56.34
N HIS A 222 32.93 49.84 -55.25
CA HIS A 222 34.10 50.06 -54.38
C HIS A 222 34.31 48.97 -53.32
N TYR A 223 33.26 48.31 -52.84
CA TYR A 223 33.30 47.32 -51.75
C TYR A 223 32.89 45.92 -52.21
N SER A 224 33.22 45.56 -53.45
CA SER A 224 32.91 44.25 -54.01
C SER A 224 33.49 43.12 -53.13
N GLY A 225 32.65 42.13 -52.78
CA GLY A 225 33.04 40.98 -51.95
C GLY A 225 32.82 41.14 -50.44
N VAL A 226 32.41 42.31 -49.95
CA VAL A 226 32.07 42.48 -48.53
C VAL A 226 30.68 41.88 -48.23
N PRO A 227 30.57 40.91 -47.29
CA PRO A 227 29.28 40.30 -46.95
C PRO A 227 28.28 41.35 -46.44
N GLY A 228 27.07 41.33 -46.98
CA GLY A 228 25.99 42.24 -46.58
C GLY A 228 25.97 43.61 -47.25
N LEU A 229 26.85 43.85 -48.24
CA LEU A 229 26.85 45.04 -49.13
C LEU A 229 26.48 44.69 -50.58
N SER A 230 25.75 43.60 -50.80
CA SER A 230 25.16 43.32 -52.13
C SER A 230 24.15 44.40 -52.51
N LYS A 231 23.93 44.60 -53.82
CA LYS A 231 22.92 45.54 -54.34
C LYS A 231 21.56 45.36 -53.63
N ARG A 232 21.08 44.12 -53.59
CA ARG A 232 19.85 43.74 -52.88
C ARG A 232 19.87 44.12 -51.39
N SER A 233 20.96 43.80 -50.68
CA SER A 233 21.08 44.09 -49.24
C SER A 233 21.11 45.58 -48.92
N LEU A 234 21.75 46.38 -49.78
CA LEU A 234 21.80 47.83 -49.63
C LEU A 234 20.44 48.47 -49.90
N ASP A 235 19.76 48.05 -50.98
CA ASP A 235 18.41 48.52 -51.30
C ASP A 235 17.43 48.22 -50.15
N GLU A 236 17.48 47.00 -49.60
CA GLU A 236 16.67 46.61 -48.44
C GLU A 236 16.98 47.48 -47.20
N LYS A 237 18.25 47.70 -46.87
CA LYS A 237 18.67 48.53 -45.71
C LYS A 237 18.32 50.00 -45.87
N PHE A 238 18.51 50.57 -47.05
CA PHE A 238 18.19 51.98 -47.32
C PHE A 238 16.68 52.22 -47.32
N ALA A 239 15.90 51.32 -47.91
CA ALA A 239 14.44 51.37 -47.82
C ALA A 239 13.96 51.24 -46.36
N ALA A 240 14.54 50.32 -45.58
CA ALA A 240 14.22 50.16 -44.17
C ALA A 240 14.60 51.39 -43.34
N GLY A 241 15.78 51.98 -43.55
CA GLY A 241 16.23 53.19 -42.87
C GLY A 241 15.33 54.40 -43.15
N ARG A 242 14.93 54.58 -44.41
CA ARG A 242 14.00 55.66 -44.79
C ARG A 242 12.62 55.48 -44.15
N ARG A 243 12.09 54.25 -44.11
CA ARG A 243 10.82 53.94 -43.42
C ARG A 243 10.91 54.18 -41.92
N SER A 244 12.05 53.87 -41.31
CA SER A 244 12.30 54.08 -39.89
C SER A 244 12.26 55.57 -39.53
N LEU A 245 12.91 56.41 -40.33
CA LEU A 245 12.88 57.87 -40.14
C LEU A 245 11.53 58.52 -40.43
N SER A 246 10.76 58.00 -41.38
CA SER A 246 9.41 58.53 -41.65
C SER A 246 8.37 58.15 -40.59
N ARG A 247 8.71 57.21 -39.71
CA ARG A 247 7.83 56.69 -38.66
C ARG A 247 8.08 57.37 -37.30
N THR A 248 9.25 57.97 -37.11
CA THR A 248 9.53 58.97 -36.07
C THR A 248 8.89 60.31 -36.40
#